data_AF-A0A8T4UA57-F1
#
_entry.id   AF-A0A8T4UA57-F1
#
_cell.length_a   1.000
_cell.length_b   1.000
_cell.length_c   1.000
_cell.angle_alpha   90.00
_cell.angle_beta   90.00
_cell.angle_gamma   90.00
#
_symmetry.space_group_name_H-M   'P 1'
#
loop_
_entity.id
_entity.type
_entity.pdbx_description
1 polymer ?
#
loop_
_entity_poly.entity_id
_entity_poly.type
_entity_poly.pdbx_seq_one_letter_code
_entity_poly.pdbx_strand_id
1 'polypeptide(L)'
;MSYEIPPPLQHKEKIIFSLTFEQLIYVGISLLLSVIILKVITLSIVKWSLISIILVITILFMFFNAKVWIKNFIHFFKFRRADDFSSSMKSFIGISNITDNYIINNKNQKIVLLEV
;
A
#
# COMPACT_ATOMS: atom_id res chain seq x y z
N MET A 1 -10.74 6.02 -33.50
CA MET A 1 -10.28 6.79 -32.31
C MET A 1 -11.04 6.24 -31.12
N SER A 2 -10.43 5.34 -30.36
CA SER A 2 -11.06 4.74 -29.20
C SER A 2 -11.12 5.79 -28.11
N TYR A 3 -12.34 6.16 -27.71
CA TYR A 3 -12.58 7.08 -26.61
C TYR A 3 -12.16 6.39 -25.32
N GLU A 4 -11.00 6.77 -24.77
CA GLU A 4 -10.57 6.33 -23.45
C GLU A 4 -11.49 6.98 -22.42
N ILE A 5 -12.42 6.18 -21.88
CA ILE A 5 -13.27 6.62 -20.77
C ILE A 5 -12.32 6.96 -19.62
N PRO A 6 -12.28 8.21 -19.14
CA PRO A 6 -11.41 8.56 -18.04
C PRO A 6 -11.79 7.67 -16.85
N PRO A 7 -10.81 7.02 -16.19
CA PRO A 7 -11.09 6.19 -15.03
C PRO A 7 -11.91 7.02 -14.05
N PRO A 8 -12.97 6.45 -13.43
CA PRO A 8 -13.84 7.20 -12.55
C PRO A 8 -12.96 7.88 -11.51
N LEU A 9 -12.98 9.21 -11.49
CA LEU A 9 -12.32 10.03 -10.48
C LEU A 9 -12.84 9.54 -9.14
N GLN A 10 -12.04 8.69 -8.47
CA GLN A 10 -12.35 8.24 -7.12
C GLN A 10 -12.38 9.50 -6.28
N HIS A 11 -13.59 9.98 -6.00
CA HIS A 11 -13.80 11.14 -5.18
C HIS A 11 -13.41 10.73 -3.76
N LYS A 12 -12.11 10.86 -3.45
CA LYS A 12 -11.65 10.77 -2.07
C LYS A 12 -12.25 11.98 -1.39
N GLU A 13 -13.29 11.77 -0.60
CA GLU A 13 -13.91 12.81 0.19
C GLU A 13 -12.83 13.46 1.06
N LYS A 14 -12.49 14.70 0.70
CA LYS A 14 -11.63 15.56 1.49
C LYS A 14 -12.54 16.27 2.46
N ILE A 15 -12.46 15.92 3.74
CA ILE A 15 -13.46 16.30 4.72
C ILE A 15 -13.10 17.66 5.33
N ILE A 16 -11.98 17.72 6.08
CA ILE A 16 -11.51 18.92 6.78
C ILE A 16 -10.03 19.14 6.43
N PHE A 17 -9.60 20.37 6.17
CA PHE A 17 -8.22 20.76 5.79
C PHE A 17 -7.64 20.03 4.57
N SER A 18 -8.47 19.64 3.59
CA SER A 18 -8.05 18.83 2.43
C SER A 18 -7.50 17.43 2.76
N LEU A 19 -7.71 16.96 3.99
CA LEU A 19 -7.30 15.62 4.42
C LEU A 19 -8.39 14.58 4.13
N THR A 20 -7.97 13.36 3.83
CA THR A 20 -8.87 12.20 3.71
C THR A 20 -9.27 11.68 5.10
N PHE A 21 -10.38 10.94 5.18
CA PHE A 21 -10.79 10.31 6.45
C PHE A 21 -9.70 9.38 7.03
N GLU A 22 -9.03 8.60 6.16
CA GLU A 22 -7.91 7.75 6.58
C GLU A 22 -6.78 8.56 7.24
N GLN A 23 -6.44 9.70 6.65
CA GLN A 23 -5.44 10.62 7.17
C GLN A 23 -5.84 11.17 8.54
N LEU A 24 -7.12 11.52 8.73
CA LEU A 24 -7.64 12.00 10.01
C LEU A 24 -7.50 10.95 11.12
N ILE A 25 -7.77 9.67 10.81
CA ILE A 25 -7.58 8.56 11.76
C ILE A 25 -6.11 8.45 12.18
N TYR A 26 -5.16 8.56 11.24
CA TYR A 26 -3.73 8.53 11.55
C TYR A 26 -3.32 9.65 12.51
N VAL A 27 -3.82 10.88 12.29
CA VAL A 27 -3.58 12.01 13.19
C VAL A 27 -4.19 11.73 14.57
N GLY A 28 -5.42 11.24 14.62
CA GLY A 28 -6.10 10.93 15.88
C GLY A 28 -5.33 9.91 16.73
N ILE A 29 -4.87 8.81 16.12
CA ILE A 29 -4.08 7.79 16.82
C ILE A 29 -2.73 8.36 17.27
N SER A 30 -2.05 9.12 16.40
CA SER A 30 -0.77 9.76 16.72
C SER A 30 -0.88 10.72 17.90
N LEU A 31 -1.95 11.52 17.94
CA LEU A 31 -2.22 12.45 19.04
C LEU A 31 -2.47 11.70 20.34
N LEU A 32 -3.28 10.66 20.32
CA LEU A 32 -3.56 9.84 21.50
C LEU A 32 -2.27 9.23 22.07
N LEU A 33 -1.42 8.65 21.21
CA LEU A 33 -0.10 8.13 21.59
C LEU A 33 0.80 9.23 22.16
N SER A 34 0.82 10.40 21.54
CA SER A 34 1.62 11.54 22.00
C SER A 34 1.17 12.02 23.38
N VAL A 35 -0.14 12.06 23.64
CA VAL A 35 -0.71 12.42 24.96
C VAL A 35 -0.34 11.39 26.02
N ILE A 36 -0.36 10.10 25.70
CA ILE A 36 0.09 9.05 26.62
C ILE A 36 1.57 9.26 26.97
N ILE A 37 2.42 9.50 25.97
CA ILE A 37 3.86 9.75 26.20
C ILE A 37 4.10 10.98 27.05
N LEU A 38 3.32 12.05 26.83
CA LEU A 38 3.40 13.26 27.64
C LEU A 38 3.09 13.01 29.12
N LYS A 39 2.18 12.08 29.42
CA LYS A 39 1.81 11.72 30.79
C LYS A 39 2.76 10.71 31.44
N VAL A 40 3.28 9.76 30.67
CA VAL A 40 4.07 8.63 31.20
C VAL A 40 5.54 8.99 31.36
N ILE A 41 6.12 9.78 30.45
CA ILE A 41 7.56 10.04 30.41
C ILE A 41 7.86 11.39 31.06
N THR A 42 8.60 11.35 32.18
CA THR A 42 9.02 12.54 32.93
C THR A 42 10.25 13.20 32.31
N LEU A 43 11.15 12.43 31.71
CA LEU A 43 12.38 12.95 31.13
C LEU A 43 12.09 13.68 29.81
N SER A 44 12.24 15.00 29.82
CA SER A 44 11.86 15.88 28.70
C SER A 44 12.53 15.50 27.37
N ILE A 45 13.81 15.14 27.37
CA ILE A 45 14.52 14.81 26.12
C ILE A 45 13.95 13.55 25.45
N VAL A 46 13.68 12.51 26.23
CA VAL A 46 13.14 11.24 25.74
C VAL A 46 11.69 11.42 25.27
N LYS A 47 10.91 12.20 26.03
CA LYS A 47 9.53 12.55 25.70
C LYS A 47 9.41 13.21 24.33
N TRP A 48 10.20 14.27 24.10
CA TRP A 48 10.17 14.99 22.82
C TRP A 48 10.73 14.15 21.67
N SER A 49 11.78 13.37 21.91
CA SER A 49 12.33 12.46 20.90
C SER A 49 11.29 11.43 20.43
N LEU A 50 10.55 10.80 21.36
CA LEU A 50 9.55 9.80 21.01
C LEU A 50 8.35 10.42 20.26
N ILE A 51 7.88 11.58 20.70
CA ILE A 51 6.80 12.30 20.01
C ILE A 51 7.24 12.68 18.59
N SER A 52 8.47 13.17 18.41
CA SER A 52 9.00 13.50 17.09
C SER A 52 9.06 12.28 16.17
N ILE A 53 9.49 11.12 16.68
CA ILE A 53 9.51 9.87 15.90
C ILE A 53 8.10 9.50 15.44
N ILE A 54 7.12 9.56 16.35
CA ILE A 54 5.72 9.24 16.05
C ILE A 54 5.17 10.18 14.97
N LEU A 55 5.40 11.49 15.10
CA LEU A 55 4.94 12.47 14.12
C LEU A 55 5.55 12.23 12.74
N VAL A 56 6.85 11.94 12.65
CA VAL A 56 7.52 11.62 11.39
C VAL A 56 6.90 10.38 10.74
N ILE A 57 6.65 9.33 11.51
CA ILE A 57 5.99 8.12 11.02
C ILE A 57 4.58 8.45 10.51
N THR A 58 3.80 9.23 11.25
CA THR A 58 2.45 9.63 10.85
C THR A 58 2.45 10.41 9.53
N ILE A 59 3.39 11.34 9.35
CA ILE A 59 3.56 12.09 8.10
C ILE A 59 3.88 11.15 6.92
N LEU A 60 4.80 10.19 7.12
CA LEU A 60 5.12 9.18 6.10
C LEU A 60 3.89 8.36 5.70
N PHE A 61 3.08 7.92 6.66
CA PHE A 61 1.85 7.18 6.38
C PHE A 61 0.78 8.03 5.70
N MET A 62 0.62 9.31 6.09
CA MET A 62 -0.39 10.20 5.53
C MET A 62 -0.08 10.66 4.10
N PHE A 63 1.17 11.04 3.82
CA PHE A 63 1.53 11.70 2.56
C PHE A 63 2.27 10.80 1.58
N PHE A 64 3.14 9.91 2.06
CA PHE A 64 3.98 9.06 1.20
C PHE A 64 3.33 7.71 0.89
N ASN A 65 2.07 7.51 1.28
CA ASN A 65 1.32 6.29 1.04
C ASN A 65 2.13 5.05 1.48
N ALA A 66 2.77 5.15 2.66
CA ALA A 66 3.74 4.16 3.15
C ALA A 66 3.19 2.73 3.18
N LYS A 67 1.86 2.55 3.27
CA LYS A 67 1.17 1.26 3.08
C LYS A 67 1.57 0.56 1.79
N VAL A 68 1.57 1.28 0.67
CA VAL A 68 1.94 0.76 -0.65
C VAL A 68 3.42 0.41 -0.68
N TRP A 69 4.25 1.26 -0.07
CA TRP A 69 5.69 1.02 0.00
C TRP A 69 6.02 -0.23 0.82
N ILE A 70 5.39 -0.41 1.99
CA ILE A 70 5.50 -1.61 2.82
C ILE A 70 5.01 -2.84 2.07
N LYS A 71 3.85 -2.76 1.40
CA LYS A 71 3.32 -3.87 0.60
C LYS A 71 4.28 -4.25 -0.51
N ASN A 72 4.80 -3.27 -1.24
CA ASN A 72 5.79 -3.48 -2.31
C ASN A 72 7.09 -4.05 -1.76
N PHE A 73 7.53 -3.61 -0.59
CA PHE A 73 8.72 -4.14 0.07
C PHE A 73 8.53 -5.60 0.48
N ILE A 74 7.38 -5.95 1.05
CA ILE A 74 7.02 -7.33 1.38
C ILE A 74 6.96 -8.20 0.11
N HIS A 75 6.31 -7.70 -0.96
CA HIS A 75 6.30 -8.40 -2.25
C HIS A 75 7.72 -8.56 -2.80
N PHE A 76 8.54 -7.52 -2.76
CA PHE A 76 9.93 -7.58 -3.21
C PHE A 76 10.68 -8.68 -2.48
N PHE A 77 10.65 -8.71 -1.14
CA PHE A 77 11.32 -9.77 -0.38
C PHE A 77 10.76 -11.16 -0.65
N LYS A 78 9.45 -11.30 -0.83
CA LYS A 78 8.79 -12.58 -1.10
C LYS A 78 9.10 -13.13 -2.49
N PHE A 79 9.22 -12.27 -3.49
CA PHE A 79 9.39 -12.65 -4.90
C PHE A 79 10.80 -12.39 -5.45
N ARG A 80 11.74 -11.92 -4.62
CA ARG A 80 13.14 -11.65 -5.01
C ARG A 80 13.87 -12.87 -5.58
N ARG A 81 13.43 -14.08 -5.23
CA ARG A 81 14.00 -15.36 -5.67
C ARG A 81 13.03 -16.15 -6.57
N ALA A 82 12.03 -15.50 -7.16
CA ALA A 82 11.19 -16.18 -8.12
C ALA A 82 12.01 -16.39 -9.40
N ASP A 83 12.54 -17.61 -9.59
CA ASP A 83 13.14 -18.03 -10.85
C ASP A 83 12.11 -17.98 -11.98
N ASP A 84 12.60 -17.78 -13.21
CA ASP A 84 11.76 -17.74 -14.42
C ASP A 84 10.89 -19.01 -14.50
N PHE A 85 9.58 -18.83 -14.74
CA PHE A 85 8.57 -19.89 -14.79
C PHE A 85 8.36 -20.73 -13.51
N SER A 86 8.95 -20.36 -12.37
CA SER A 86 8.66 -20.99 -11.09
C SER A 86 7.19 -20.81 -10.66
N SER A 87 6.68 -21.72 -9.81
CA SER A 87 5.33 -21.62 -9.23
C SER A 87 5.10 -20.27 -8.52
N SER A 88 6.16 -19.69 -7.97
CA SER A 88 6.16 -18.35 -7.35
C SER A 88 5.89 -17.25 -8.37
N MET A 89 6.51 -17.30 -9.56
CA MET A 89 6.27 -16.34 -10.65
C MET A 89 4.86 -16.49 -11.23
N LYS A 90 4.38 -17.73 -11.44
CA LYS A 90 2.98 -17.98 -11.84
C LYS A 90 1.99 -17.40 -10.83
N SER A 91 2.27 -17.54 -9.53
CA SER A 91 1.43 -16.95 -8.47
C SER A 91 1.48 -15.41 -8.42
N PHE A 92 2.62 -14.80 -8.76
CA PHE A 92 2.80 -13.36 -8.79
C PHE A 92 2.03 -12.72 -9.96
N ILE A 93 2.12 -13.32 -11.14
CA ILE A 93 1.40 -12.88 -12.35
C ILE A 93 -0.09 -13.25 -12.26
N GLY A 94 -0.44 -14.20 -11.39
CA GLY A 94 -1.81 -14.67 -11.20
C GLY A 94 -2.24 -15.70 -12.25
N ILE A 95 -1.30 -16.46 -12.78
CA ILE A 95 -1.53 -17.49 -13.81
C ILE A 95 -1.67 -18.85 -13.12
N SER A 96 -2.81 -19.51 -13.27
CA SER A 96 -3.03 -20.86 -12.75
C SER A 96 -2.55 -21.93 -13.72
N ASN A 97 -2.82 -21.75 -15.02
CA ASN A 97 -2.44 -22.68 -16.07
C ASN A 97 -2.08 -21.96 -17.36
N ILE A 98 -1.03 -22.46 -18.02
CA ILE A 98 -0.62 -22.04 -19.36
C ILE A 98 -0.88 -23.23 -20.26
N THR A 99 -1.74 -23.04 -21.24
CA THR A 99 -2.06 -23.99 -22.31
C THR A 99 -1.73 -23.31 -23.62
N ASP A 100 -1.33 -24.07 -24.64
CA ASP A 100 -0.72 -23.55 -25.89
C ASP A 100 -1.48 -22.38 -26.55
N ASN A 101 -2.79 -22.26 -26.31
CA ASN A 101 -3.64 -21.20 -26.90
C ASN A 101 -4.23 -20.19 -25.90
N TYR A 102 -4.12 -20.41 -24.58
CA TYR A 102 -4.70 -19.50 -23.58
C TYR A 102 -4.07 -19.62 -22.19
N ILE A 103 -3.97 -18.49 -21.50
CA ILE A 103 -3.56 -18.37 -20.10
C ILE A 103 -4.82 -18.27 -19.24
N ILE A 104 -4.96 -19.16 -18.25
CA ILE A 104 -6.02 -19.07 -17.25
C ILE A 104 -5.48 -18.30 -16.05
N ASN A 105 -6.15 -17.20 -15.70
CA ASN A 105 -5.87 -16.47 -14.47
C ASN A 105 -6.48 -17.21 -13.26
N ASN A 106 -5.92 -17.04 -12.06
CA ASN A 106 -6.48 -17.50 -10.79
C ASN A 106 -7.95 -17.10 -10.54
N LYS A 107 -8.47 -16.09 -11.27
CA LYS A 107 -9.89 -15.70 -11.27
C LYS A 107 -10.76 -16.45 -12.30
N ASN A 108 -10.24 -17.53 -12.88
CA ASN A 108 -10.87 -18.32 -13.94
C ASN A 108 -11.15 -17.55 -15.25
N GLN A 109 -10.43 -16.44 -15.46
CA GLN A 109 -10.53 -15.63 -16.68
C GLN A 109 -9.55 -16.17 -17.72
N LYS A 110 -10.03 -16.38 -18.96
CA LYS A 110 -9.22 -16.85 -20.08
C LYS A 110 -8.64 -15.65 -20.82
N ILE A 111 -7.31 -15.57 -20.89
CA ILE A 111 -6.59 -14.58 -21.67
C ILE A 111 -6.02 -15.31 -22.88
N VAL A 112 -6.46 -14.93 -24.09
CA VAL A 112 -5.97 -15.50 -25.34
C VAL A 112 -4.63 -14.85 -25.66
N LEU A 113 -3.61 -15.66 -25.94
CA LEU A 113 -2.35 -15.17 -26.47
C LEU A 113 -2.56 -14.91 -27.97
N LEU A 114 -2.54 -13.64 -28.37
CA LEU A 114 -2.46 -13.27 -29.78
C LEU A 114 -0.99 -13.37 -30.18
N GLU A 115 -0.67 -14.34 -31.03
CA GLU A 115 0.60 -14.38 -31.76
C GLU A 115 0.64 -13.15 -32.69
N VAL A 116 1.66 -12.31 -32.55
CA VAL A 116 1.93 -11.14 -33.41
C VAL A 116 3.11 -11.46 -34.31
#